data_AF-A0A2D6M0D6-F1
#
_entry.id   AF-A0A2D6M0D6-F1
#
_cell.length_a   1.000
_cell.length_b   1.000
_cell.length_c   1.000
_cell.angle_alpha   90.00
_cell.angle_beta   90.00
_cell.angle_gamma   90.00
#
_symmetry.space_group_name_H-M   'P 1'
#
loop_
_entity.id
_entity.type
_entity.pdbx_description
1 polymer ?
#
loop_
_entity_poly.entity_id
_entity_poly.type
_entity_poly.pdbx_seq_one_letter_code
_entity_poly.pdbx_strand_id
1 'polypeptide(L)'
;MAKKKTVTRTIYKKQSGLPDEEVAYRLVKMYFEDVARTSLKRKVDLGEIVNAYFYALQRVSDREKELKAIQRVVEEEQVEMATETKEQLIPEPSKEDKE
;
A
#
# COMPACT_ATOMS: atom_id res chain seq x y z
N MET A 1 34.11 -14.49 -13.45
CA MET A 1 33.60 -13.16 -13.00
C MET A 1 32.10 -13.09 -13.30
N ALA A 2 31.25 -13.33 -12.29
CA ALA A 2 29.79 -13.36 -12.48
C ALA A 2 29.20 -11.96 -12.30
N LYS A 3 28.56 -11.43 -13.35
CA LYS A 3 27.86 -10.14 -13.33
C LYS A 3 26.59 -10.26 -12.49
N LYS A 4 26.53 -9.56 -11.35
CA LYS A 4 25.32 -9.41 -10.55
C LYS A 4 24.28 -8.66 -11.39
N LYS A 5 23.17 -9.31 -11.73
CA LYS A 5 22.02 -8.67 -12.38
C LYS A 5 21.27 -7.86 -11.32
N THR A 6 21.44 -6.54 -11.35
CA THR A 6 20.66 -5.61 -10.51
C THR A 6 19.24 -5.59 -11.05
N VAL A 7 18.30 -6.17 -10.31
CA VAL A 7 16.86 -6.08 -10.62
C VAL A 7 16.37 -4.71 -10.20
N THR A 8 16.29 -3.77 -11.14
CA THR A 8 15.65 -2.47 -10.93
C THR A 8 14.14 -2.69 -10.82
N ARG A 9 13.64 -2.69 -9.59
CA ARG A 9 12.21 -2.71 -9.29
C ARG A 9 11.64 -1.36 -9.69
N THR A 10 10.96 -1.29 -10.84
CA THR A 10 10.31 -0.08 -11.32
C THR A 10 9.18 0.27 -10.36
N ILE A 11 9.38 1.28 -9.51
CA ILE A 11 8.34 1.80 -8.63
C ILE A 11 7.39 2.61 -9.53
N TYR A 12 6.21 2.06 -9.82
CA TYR A 12 5.15 2.77 -10.54
C TYR A 12 4.69 3.97 -9.70
N LYS A 13 5.27 5.14 -9.96
CA LYS A 13 4.78 6.40 -9.42
C LYS A 13 3.46 6.73 -10.11
N LYS A 14 2.35 6.29 -9.51
CA LYS A 14 1.00 6.56 -10.02
C LYS A 14 0.68 8.04 -9.78
N GLN A 15 1.05 8.89 -10.72
CA GLN A 15 0.43 10.21 -10.86
C GLN A 15 -0.99 10.02 -11.38
N SER A 16 -1.96 9.90 -10.47
CA SER A 16 -3.34 10.17 -10.84
C SER A 16 -3.59 11.65 -10.53
N GLY A 17 -3.43 12.52 -11.53
CA GLY A 17 -3.74 13.96 -11.43
C GLY A 17 -5.23 14.27 -11.37
N LEU A 18 -6.04 13.38 -10.82
CA LEU A 18 -7.47 13.57 -10.63
C LEU A 18 -7.72 13.95 -9.16
N PRO A 19 -8.58 14.93 -8.89
CA PRO A 19 -8.96 15.28 -7.52
C PRO A 19 -9.70 14.11 -6.85
N ASP A 20 -9.58 14.01 -5.53
CA ASP A 20 -10.13 12.89 -4.75
C ASP A 20 -11.66 12.80 -4.88
N GLU A 21 -12.33 13.93 -5.02
CA GLU A 21 -13.77 14.06 -5.27
C GLU A 21 -14.18 13.36 -6.58
N GLU A 22 -13.39 13.54 -7.64
CA GLU A 22 -13.64 12.92 -8.94
C GLU A 22 -13.40 11.41 -8.89
N VAL A 23 -12.40 10.96 -8.13
CA VAL A 23 -12.14 9.53 -7.89
C VAL A 23 -13.30 8.90 -7.12
N ALA A 24 -13.75 9.55 -6.04
CA ALA A 24 -14.88 9.11 -5.24
C ALA A 24 -16.17 9.04 -6.06
N TYR A 25 -16.46 10.07 -6.87
CA TYR A 25 -17.60 10.10 -7.78
C TYR A 25 -17.57 8.92 -8.77
N ARG A 26 -16.44 8.66 -9.42
CA ARG A 26 -16.30 7.55 -10.37
C ARG A 26 -16.50 6.19 -9.72
N LEU A 27 -15.99 6.00 -8.50
CA LEU A 27 -16.20 4.76 -7.73
C LEU A 27 -17.69 4.51 -7.47
N VAL A 28 -18.38 5.54 -6.97
CA VAL A 28 -19.81 5.45 -6.64
C VAL A 28 -20.64 5.21 -7.90
N LYS A 29 -20.34 5.94 -8.99
CA LYS A 29 -21.00 5.78 -10.28
C LYS A 29 -20.85 4.34 -10.79
N MET A 30 -19.63 3.81 -10.83
CA MET A 30 -19.36 2.45 -11.29
C MET A 30 -20.11 1.41 -10.45
N TYR A 31 -20.11 1.56 -9.12
CA TYR A 31 -20.83 0.66 -8.22
C TYR A 31 -22.33 0.61 -8.55
N PHE A 32 -22.99 1.76 -8.68
CA PHE A 32 -24.42 1.79 -8.99
C PHE A 32 -24.74 1.35 -10.42
N GLU A 33 -23.86 1.60 -11.39
CA GLU A 33 -23.99 1.06 -12.74
C GLU A 33 -23.95 -0.48 -12.74
N ASP A 34 -23.03 -1.08 -11.97
CA ASP A 34 -22.93 -2.53 -11.84
C ASP A 34 -24.12 -3.14 -11.09
N VAL A 35 -24.58 -2.48 -10.02
CA VAL A 35 -25.80 -2.88 -9.29
C VAL A 35 -27.03 -2.83 -10.22
N ALA A 36 -27.16 -1.80 -11.04
CA ALA A 36 -28.24 -1.67 -12.01
C ALA A 36 -28.18 -2.76 -13.09
N ARG A 37 -26.99 -3.11 -13.59
CA ARG A 37 -26.80 -4.22 -14.54
C ARG A 37 -27.18 -5.58 -13.96
N THR A 38 -26.95 -5.79 -12.67
CA THR A 38 -27.21 -7.06 -11.98
C THR A 38 -28.70 -7.27 -11.69
N SER A 39 -29.59 -6.39 -12.16
CA SER A 39 -31.06 -6.48 -11.98
C SER A 39 -31.47 -6.59 -10.50
N LEU A 40 -30.69 -5.99 -9.60
CA LEU A 40 -31.04 -5.95 -8.19
C LEU A 40 -32.32 -5.12 -8.03
N LYS A 41 -33.45 -5.76 -7.66
CA LYS A 41 -34.77 -5.11 -7.48
C LYS A 41 -34.83 -4.17 -6.27
N ARG A 42 -33.68 -3.77 -5.72
CA ARG A 42 -33.60 -2.86 -4.57
C ARG A 42 -33.74 -1.44 -5.09
N LYS A 43 -34.69 -0.70 -4.53
CA LYS A 43 -34.75 0.75 -4.71
C LYS A 43 -33.58 1.35 -3.93
N VAL A 44 -32.79 2.17 -4.62
CA VAL A 44 -31.74 2.96 -4.00
C VAL A 44 -32.32 4.34 -3.71
N ASP A 45 -32.21 4.79 -2.47
CA ASP A 45 -32.60 6.14 -2.08
C ASP A 45 -31.44 7.13 -2.30
N LEU A 46 -31.78 8.41 -2.49
CA LEU A 46 -30.79 9.48 -2.62
C LEU A 46 -29.85 9.53 -1.40
N GLY A 47 -30.38 9.29 -0.19
CA GLY A 47 -29.56 9.22 1.02
C GLY A 47 -28.49 8.13 0.96
N GLU A 48 -28.80 6.97 0.37
CA GLU A 48 -27.83 5.88 0.21
C GLU A 48 -26.72 6.26 -0.78
N ILE A 49 -27.05 6.99 -1.85
CA ILE A 49 -26.08 7.48 -2.84
C ILE A 49 -25.14 8.51 -2.20
N VAL A 50 -25.69 9.45 -1.43
CA VAL A 50 -24.91 10.49 -0.75
C VAL A 50 -23.97 9.89 0.29
N ASN A 51 -24.46 8.92 1.08
CA ASN A 51 -23.63 8.22 2.06
C ASN A 51 -22.51 7.42 1.39
N ALA A 52 -22.81 6.72 0.28
CA ALA A 52 -21.79 6.00 -0.48
C ALA A 52 -20.69 6.93 -1.02
N TYR A 53 -21.08 8.13 -1.47
CA TYR A 53 -20.13 9.15 -1.92
C TYR A 53 -19.21 9.64 -0.79
N PHE A 54 -19.75 10.03 0.34
CA PHE A 54 -18.93 10.50 1.46
C PHE A 54 -18.04 9.40 2.03
N TYR A 55 -18.55 8.17 2.08
CA TYR A 55 -17.75 7.00 2.43
C TYR A 55 -16.56 6.83 1.46
N ALA A 56 -16.81 6.86 0.15
CA ALA A 56 -15.77 6.73 -0.86
C ALA A 56 -14.75 7.88 -0.77
N LEU A 57 -15.22 9.11 -0.59
CA LEU A 57 -14.36 10.29 -0.46
C LEU A 57 -13.43 10.17 0.75
N GLN A 58 -13.98 9.82 1.91
CA GLN A 58 -13.19 9.61 3.12
C GLN A 58 -12.15 8.50 2.92
N ARG A 59 -12.55 7.39 2.28
CA ARG A 59 -11.65 6.27 2.00
C ARG A 59 -10.50 6.68 1.07
N VAL A 60 -10.79 7.50 0.05
CA VAL A 60 -9.77 7.99 -0.89
C VAL A 60 -8.83 8.96 -0.17
N SER A 61 -9.34 9.90 0.64
CA SER A 61 -8.51 10.87 1.36
C SER A 61 -7.62 10.23 2.44
N ASP A 62 -8.11 9.21 3.14
CA ASP A 62 -7.33 8.54 4.19
C ASP A 62 -6.31 7.54 3.63
N ARG A 63 -6.44 7.18 2.35
CA ARG A 63 -5.55 6.23 1.68
C ARG A 63 -4.08 6.67 1.73
N GLU A 64 -3.80 7.96 1.62
CA GLU A 64 -2.42 8.46 1.67
C GLU A 64 -1.81 8.29 3.07
N LYS A 65 -2.61 8.47 4.13
CA LYS A 65 -2.19 8.25 5.52
C LYS A 65 -1.95 6.77 5.79
N GLU A 66 -2.84 5.90 5.33
CA GLU A 66 -2.70 4.45 5.47
C GLU A 66 -1.47 3.93 4.72
N LEU A 67 -1.24 4.40 3.49
CA LEU A 67 -0.06 4.04 2.70
C LEU A 67 1.24 4.46 3.40
N LYS A 68 1.28 5.67 3.97
CA LYS A 68 2.44 6.14 4.75
C LYS A 68 2.67 5.31 6.01
N ALA A 69 1.61 4.95 6.72
CA ALA A 69 1.70 4.10 7.91
C ALA A 69 2.25 2.70 7.56
N ILE A 70 1.72 2.07 6.51
CA ILE A 70 2.20 0.77 6.03
C ILE A 70 3.66 0.87 5.56
N GLN A 71 4.03 1.93 4.84
CA GLN A 71 5.39 2.11 4.36
C GLN A 71 6.40 2.24 5.52
N ARG A 72 6.02 2.95 6.59
CA ARG A 72 6.84 3.06 7.79
C ARG A 72 7.06 1.71 8.48
N VAL A 73 6.01 0.90 8.64
CA VAL A 73 6.13 -0.44 9.22
C VAL A 73 7.05 -1.33 8.38
N VAL A 74 6.92 -1.27 7.05
CA VAL A 74 7.78 -2.02 6.13
C VAL A 74 9.25 -1.57 6.19
N GLU A 75 9.51 -0.27 6.40
CA GLU A 75 10.87 0.24 6.58
C GLU A 75 11.48 -0.20 7.93
N GLU A 76 10.70 -0.15 9.01
CA GLU A 76 11.11 -0.61 10.35
C GLU A 76 11.45 -2.11 10.34
N GLU A 77 10.60 -2.96 9.75
CA GLU A 77 10.87 -4.41 9.59
C GLU A 77 12.12 -4.68 8.74
N GLN A 78 12.37 -3.89 7.69
CA GLN A 78 13.58 -4.05 6.86
C GLN A 78 14.86 -3.69 7.61
N VAL A 79 14.81 -2.72 8.51
CA VAL A 79 15.95 -2.33 9.35
C VAL A 79 16.23 -3.42 10.39
N GLU A 80 15.21 -3.97 11.05
CA GLU A 80 15.36 -5.04 12.03
C GLU A 80 15.97 -6.32 11.42
N MET A 81 15.45 -6.77 10.27
CA MET A 81 16.03 -7.92 9.55
C MET A 81 17.49 -7.68 9.10
N ALA A 82 17.85 -6.43 8.82
CA ALA A 82 19.21 -6.05 8.42
C ALA A 82 20.18 -5.94 9.62
N THR A 83 19.68 -5.73 10.84
CA THR A 83 20.49 -5.76 12.07
C THR A 83 20.68 -7.17 12.59
N GLU A 84 19.64 -8.01 12.56
CA GLU A 84 19.71 -9.42 13.01
C GLU A 84 20.72 -10.23 12.18
N THR A 85 20.79 -9.98 10.87
CA THR A 85 21.75 -10.64 9.97
C THR A 85 23.21 -10.23 10.20
N LYS A 86 23.47 -9.08 10.85
CA LYS A 86 24.83 -8.63 11.21
C LYS A 86 25.29 -9.19 12.56
N GLU A 87 24.38 -9.37 13.51
CA GLU A 87 24.71 -9.87 14.86
C GLU A 87 25.04 -11.37 14.89
N GLN A 88 24.54 -12.16 13.94
CA GLN A 88 24.79 -13.62 13.90
C GLN A 88 26.08 -14.04 13.16
N LEU A 89 26.92 -13.10 12.69
CA LEU A 89 28.00 -13.39 11.72
C LEU A 89 29.44 -13.20 12.23
N ILE A 90 29.66 -12.94 13.52
CA ILE A 90 31.02 -12.87 14.09
C ILE A 90 31.20 -13.96 15.16
N PRO A 91 31.64 -15.18 14.81
CA PRO A 91 32.36 -15.99 15.78
C PRO A 91 33.66 -15.25 16.13
N GLU A 92 33.87 -14.97 17.42
CA GLU A 92 35.10 -14.31 17.88
C GLU A 92 36.33 -15.10 17.43
N PRO A 93 37.40 -14.44 16.94
CA PRO A 93 38.67 -15.11 16.76
C PRO A 93 39.19 -15.52 18.14
N SER A 94 39.17 -16.83 18.41
CA SER A 94 39.84 -17.45 19.55
C SER A 94 41.28 -16.95 19.65
N LYS A 95 41.56 -16.20 20.72
CA LYS A 95 42.91 -15.75 21.07
C LYS A 95 43.63 -16.87 21.85
N GLU A 96 44.12 -17.87 21.14
CA GLU A 96 45.09 -18.87 21.60
C GLU A 96 45.98 -19.13 20.36
N ASP A 97 47.31 -18.93 20.34
CA ASP A 97 48.28 -19.11 21.40
C ASP A 97 49.46 -18.12 21.30
N LYS A 98 49.96 -17.71 22.46
CA LYS A 98 51.34 -17.24 22.66
C LYS A 98 52.21 -18.48 22.91
N GLU A 99 53.26 -18.69 22.13
CA GLU A 99 54.66 -18.92 22.55
C GLU A 99 55.57 -19.21 21.35
#